data_AF-R5KPL8-F1
#
_entry.id   AF-R5KPL8-F1
#
_cell.length_a   1.000
_cell.length_b   1.000
_cell.length_c   1.000
_cell.angle_alpha   90.00
_cell.angle_beta   90.00
_cell.angle_gamma   90.00
#
_symmetry.space_group_name_H-M   'P 1'
#
loop_
_entity.id
_entity.type
_entity.pdbx_description
1 polymer ?
#
loop_
_entity_poly.entity_id
_entity_poly.type
_entity_poly.pdbx_seq_one_letter_code
_entity_poly.pdbx_strand_id
1 'polypeptide(L)'
;MIEFEWSGVRFSLADCGGGILKETIPMHCHSQNSYELHFVLSGQGTLLTDSGAYKMRAGNFFVTGPGVPHAQMPDLEDPVKDLYIYIQKKNAQKCNSAAKLFLETHFFYHQEFENHCAAEIVKEFKSKYPGREYAAAGLMINLLTRITRLYAPQCGTGADSKHENLNDLRFLIIENMFLYERGFTLKELSQKLGVCERQTQRLLKKYYGKTFREKMRENGQ
;
A
#
# COMPACT_ATOMS: atom_id res chain seq x y z
N MET A 1 -9.18 -16.62 0.29
CA MET A 1 -8.30 -15.82 -0.58
C MET A 1 -8.89 -14.42 -0.69
N ILE A 2 -8.09 -13.38 -0.53
CA ILE A 2 -8.53 -11.97 -0.59
C ILE A 2 -7.82 -11.31 -1.77
N GLU A 3 -8.57 -10.69 -2.68
CA GLU A 3 -8.00 -9.98 -3.83
C GLU A 3 -7.82 -8.50 -3.53
N PHE A 4 -6.75 -7.92 -4.08
CA PHE A 4 -6.51 -6.49 -3.99
C PHE A 4 -5.72 -6.00 -5.21
N GLU A 5 -5.84 -4.71 -5.51
CA GLU A 5 -5.06 -4.07 -6.55
C GLU A 5 -4.09 -3.07 -5.91
N TRP A 6 -2.82 -3.15 -6.30
CA TRP A 6 -1.80 -2.21 -5.87
C TRP A 6 -0.99 -1.76 -7.07
N SER A 7 -0.94 -0.44 -7.30
CA SER A 7 -0.07 0.17 -8.31
C SER A 7 -0.26 -0.40 -9.73
N GLY A 8 -1.50 -0.75 -10.10
CA GLY A 8 -1.87 -1.29 -11.42
C GLY A 8 -1.62 -2.79 -11.61
N VAL A 9 -1.39 -3.53 -10.51
CA VAL A 9 -1.20 -4.99 -10.47
C VAL A 9 -2.22 -5.60 -9.52
N ARG A 10 -2.91 -6.66 -9.97
CA ARG A 10 -3.82 -7.43 -9.14
C ARG A 10 -3.08 -8.56 -8.46
N PHE A 11 -3.26 -8.64 -7.15
CA PHE A 11 -2.73 -9.71 -6.31
C PHE A 11 -3.87 -10.45 -5.61
N SER A 12 -3.57 -11.67 -5.19
CA SER A 12 -4.34 -12.37 -4.18
C SER A 12 -3.49 -12.65 -2.96
N LEU A 13 -3.96 -12.23 -1.79
CA LEU A 13 -3.54 -12.79 -0.50
C LEU A 13 -4.12 -14.20 -0.39
N ALA A 14 -3.26 -15.19 -0.64
CA ALA A 14 -3.65 -16.59 -0.78
C ALA A 14 -3.58 -17.31 0.56
N ASP A 15 -2.54 -17.05 1.35
CA ASP A 15 -2.42 -17.55 2.72
C ASP A 15 -1.58 -16.62 3.59
N CYS A 16 -1.75 -16.69 4.90
CA CYS A 16 -0.86 -16.04 5.85
C CYS A 16 -1.00 -16.65 7.25
N GLY A 17 0.06 -16.56 8.01
CA GLY A 17 0.10 -17.16 9.32
C GLY A 17 1.30 -16.71 10.13
N GLY A 18 1.70 -17.59 11.04
CA GLY A 18 2.81 -17.36 11.93
C GLY A 18 2.84 -18.38 13.03
N GLY A 19 4.03 -18.60 13.58
CA GLY A 19 4.26 -19.67 14.53
C GLY A 19 5.74 -19.82 14.83
N ILE A 20 6.05 -20.82 15.65
CA ILE A 20 7.43 -21.22 15.94
C ILE A 20 7.86 -22.22 14.87
N LEU A 21 8.98 -21.95 14.22
CA LEU A 21 9.63 -22.85 13.29
C LEU A 21 10.37 -23.93 14.08
N LYS A 22 9.74 -25.09 14.24
CA LYS A 22 10.27 -26.19 15.06
C LYS A 22 11.27 -27.07 14.32
N GLU A 23 11.23 -27.05 13.00
CA GLU A 23 12.02 -27.92 12.13
C GLU A 23 12.56 -27.12 10.96
N THR A 24 13.60 -27.63 10.31
CA THR A 24 14.15 -26.99 9.11
C THR A 24 13.14 -27.07 7.97
N ILE A 25 12.82 -25.94 7.37
CA ILE A 25 12.17 -25.91 6.05
C ILE A 25 13.27 -26.15 5.00
N PRO A 26 13.22 -27.26 4.24
CA PRO A 26 14.26 -27.60 3.29
C PRO A 26 14.32 -26.61 2.13
N MET A 27 15.42 -26.68 1.35
CA MET A 27 15.61 -25.87 0.16
C MET A 27 14.45 -26.06 -0.84
N HIS A 28 13.78 -24.97 -1.19
CA HIS A 28 12.67 -24.96 -2.14
C HIS A 28 12.54 -23.59 -2.82
N CYS A 29 11.63 -23.47 -3.80
CA CYS A 29 11.36 -22.22 -4.50
C CYS A 29 9.86 -22.08 -4.79
N HIS A 30 9.37 -20.83 -4.91
CA HIS A 30 7.98 -20.56 -5.25
C HIS A 30 7.74 -20.41 -6.77
N SER A 31 6.46 -20.51 -7.15
CA SER A 31 6.03 -20.39 -8.55
C SER A 31 6.31 -19.02 -9.18
N GLN A 32 6.22 -18.93 -10.50
CA GLN A 32 6.52 -17.73 -11.32
C GLN A 32 5.77 -16.45 -10.92
N ASN A 33 4.68 -16.55 -10.15
CA ASN A 33 3.87 -15.41 -9.73
C ASN A 33 3.69 -15.32 -8.21
N SER A 34 4.43 -16.10 -7.44
CA SER A 34 4.26 -16.22 -6.00
C SER A 34 5.37 -15.52 -5.24
N TYR A 35 4.99 -14.84 -4.16
CA TYR A 35 5.90 -14.19 -3.23
C TYR A 35 5.50 -14.57 -1.81
N GLU A 36 6.49 -14.83 -0.97
CA GLU A 36 6.31 -15.00 0.46
C GLU A 36 7.09 -13.91 1.21
N LEU A 37 6.42 -13.28 2.18
CA LEU A 37 6.94 -12.18 2.99
C LEU A 37 7.06 -12.68 4.42
N HIS A 38 8.26 -12.67 5.00
CA HIS A 38 8.51 -13.17 6.35
C HIS A 38 8.94 -12.05 7.30
N PHE A 39 8.37 -12.05 8.49
CA PHE A 39 8.61 -11.08 9.56
C PHE A 39 9.05 -11.82 10.82
N VAL A 40 10.33 -11.78 11.14
CA VAL A 40 10.88 -12.50 12.30
C VAL A 40 10.52 -11.75 13.59
N LEU A 41 9.78 -12.40 14.47
CA LEU A 41 9.28 -11.85 15.73
C LEU A 41 10.24 -12.09 16.89
N SER A 42 10.85 -13.27 16.95
CA SER A 42 11.76 -13.69 18.02
C SER A 42 12.58 -14.91 17.62
N GLY A 43 13.49 -15.33 18.50
CA GLY A 43 14.34 -16.49 18.29
C GLY A 43 15.49 -16.24 17.34
N GLN A 44 16.17 -17.32 16.97
CA GLN A 44 17.36 -17.33 16.15
C GLN A 44 17.30 -18.43 15.10
N GLY A 45 17.96 -18.18 13.97
CA GLY A 45 18.09 -19.17 12.91
C GLY A 45 18.89 -18.64 11.74
N THR A 46 18.91 -19.40 10.65
CA THR A 46 19.61 -19.05 9.42
C THR A 46 18.68 -19.23 8.22
N LEU A 47 18.52 -18.18 7.45
CA LEU A 47 17.95 -18.23 6.10
C LEU A 47 19.09 -18.50 5.13
N LEU A 48 19.02 -19.61 4.41
CA LEU A 48 19.99 -19.97 3.38
C LEU A 48 19.37 -19.73 2.01
N THR A 49 20.11 -19.08 1.12
CA THR A 49 19.75 -18.89 -0.30
C THR A 49 20.98 -19.14 -1.17
N ASP A 50 20.80 -19.15 -2.50
CA ASP A 50 21.92 -19.23 -3.44
C ASP A 50 22.90 -18.05 -3.31
N SER A 51 22.44 -16.90 -2.80
CA SER A 51 23.28 -15.70 -2.63
C SER A 51 24.03 -15.67 -1.30
N GLY A 52 23.69 -16.54 -0.35
CA GLY A 52 24.40 -16.66 0.92
C GLY A 52 23.53 -17.10 2.10
N ALA A 53 24.11 -17.00 3.30
CA ALA A 53 23.45 -17.29 4.56
C ALA A 53 23.20 -16.00 5.35
N TYR A 54 21.97 -15.83 5.83
CA TYR A 54 21.50 -14.66 6.55
C TYR A 54 21.01 -15.08 7.93
N LYS A 55 21.43 -14.37 8.98
CA LYS A 55 20.91 -14.62 10.32
C LYS A 55 19.45 -14.20 10.40
N MET A 56 18.64 -14.98 11.10
CA MET A 56 17.28 -14.62 11.47
C MET A 56 17.26 -14.28 12.95
N ARG A 57 16.74 -13.11 13.29
CA ARG A 57 16.45 -12.65 14.66
C ARG A 57 15.31 -11.64 14.63
N ALA A 58 14.75 -11.34 15.80
CA ALA A 58 13.67 -10.36 15.95
C ALA A 58 13.92 -9.07 15.16
N GLY A 59 12.91 -8.62 14.42
CA GLY A 59 12.96 -7.42 13.57
C GLY A 59 13.47 -7.67 12.14
N ASN A 60 14.13 -8.79 11.88
CA ASN A 60 14.54 -9.14 10.52
C ASN A 60 13.31 -9.40 9.62
N PHE A 61 13.44 -8.99 8.37
CA PHE A 61 12.42 -9.14 7.35
C PHE A 61 13.04 -9.64 6.07
N PHE A 62 12.34 -10.53 5.36
CA PHE A 62 12.78 -10.97 4.05
C PHE A 62 11.62 -11.31 3.12
N VAL A 63 11.93 -11.25 1.83
CA VAL A 63 11.02 -11.59 0.73
C VAL A 63 11.67 -12.68 -0.11
N THR A 64 10.91 -13.76 -0.34
CA THR A 64 11.25 -14.85 -1.26
C THR A 64 10.21 -14.86 -2.38
N GLY A 65 10.63 -14.41 -3.55
CA GLY A 65 9.82 -14.27 -4.74
C GLY A 65 9.97 -15.44 -5.72
N PRO A 66 9.51 -15.25 -6.96
CA PRO A 66 9.53 -16.29 -7.99
C PRO A 66 10.91 -16.88 -8.23
N GLY A 67 11.00 -18.22 -8.13
CA GLY A 67 12.19 -18.96 -8.50
C GLY A 67 13.41 -18.76 -7.59
N VAL A 68 13.27 -18.13 -6.42
CA VAL A 68 14.38 -17.98 -5.45
C VAL A 68 14.52 -19.26 -4.60
N PRO A 69 15.61 -20.02 -4.72
CA PRO A 69 15.87 -21.15 -3.84
C PRO A 69 16.23 -20.65 -2.45
N HIS A 70 15.52 -21.17 -1.45
CA HIS A 70 15.80 -20.83 -0.06
C HIS A 70 15.42 -21.96 0.91
N ALA A 71 16.09 -21.99 2.06
CA ALA A 71 15.83 -22.88 3.18
C ALA A 71 15.83 -22.07 4.49
N GLN A 72 15.07 -22.54 5.48
CA GLN A 72 14.98 -21.88 6.79
C GLN A 72 15.36 -22.87 7.87
N MET A 73 16.44 -22.57 8.58
CA MET A 73 17.01 -23.43 9.61
C MET A 73 16.84 -22.74 10.96
N PRO A 74 15.90 -23.17 11.82
CA PRO A 74 15.79 -22.62 13.17
C PRO A 74 16.97 -23.09 14.04
N ASP A 75 17.35 -22.26 15.02
CA ASP A 75 18.08 -22.75 16.19
C ASP A 75 17.13 -23.63 17.02
N LEU A 76 17.55 -24.83 17.42
CA LEU A 76 16.66 -25.75 18.15
C LEU A 76 16.46 -25.35 19.62
N GLU A 77 17.41 -24.61 20.19
CA GLU A 77 17.34 -24.12 21.58
C GLU A 77 16.57 -22.79 21.68
N ASP A 78 16.62 -21.97 20.63
CA ASP A 78 15.92 -20.69 20.53
C ASP A 78 15.25 -20.50 19.15
N PRO A 79 14.21 -21.28 18.83
CA PRO A 79 13.66 -21.35 17.48
C PRO A 79 13.03 -20.04 17.01
N VAL A 80 13.23 -19.73 15.73
CA VAL A 80 12.58 -18.61 15.05
C VAL A 80 11.07 -18.69 15.25
N LYS A 81 10.49 -17.55 15.62
CA LYS A 81 9.05 -17.30 15.50
C LYS A 81 8.85 -16.21 14.46
N ASP A 82 8.01 -16.45 13.47
CA ASP A 82 7.74 -15.49 12.41
C ASP A 82 6.24 -15.32 12.12
N LEU A 83 5.94 -14.29 11.33
CA LEU A 83 4.72 -14.20 10.53
C LEU A 83 5.10 -14.38 9.07
N TYR A 84 4.27 -15.09 8.32
CA TYR A 84 4.41 -15.18 6.87
C TYR A 84 3.15 -14.67 6.17
N ILE A 85 3.34 -14.04 5.01
CA ILE A 85 2.27 -13.62 4.11
C ILE A 85 2.60 -14.13 2.71
N TYR A 86 1.71 -14.95 2.16
CA TYR A 86 1.86 -15.53 0.84
C TYR A 86 0.89 -14.88 -0.15
N ILE A 87 1.45 -14.21 -1.17
CA ILE A 87 0.70 -13.52 -2.21
C ILE A 87 1.00 -14.07 -3.59
N GLN A 88 0.02 -13.97 -4.48
CA GLN A 88 0.18 -14.32 -5.89
C GLN A 88 -0.21 -13.14 -6.78
N LYS A 89 0.64 -12.80 -7.74
CA LYS A 89 0.32 -11.92 -8.85
C LYS A 89 -0.69 -12.63 -9.77
N LYS A 90 -1.80 -11.97 -10.10
CA LYS A 90 -2.82 -12.49 -11.02
C LYS A 90 -2.71 -11.87 -12.40
N ASN A 91 -2.67 -10.55 -12.47
CA ASN A 91 -2.51 -9.82 -13.72
C ASN A 91 -1.80 -8.48 -13.49
N ALA A 92 -1.30 -7.89 -14.57
CA ALA A 92 -0.79 -6.53 -14.59
C ALA A 92 -1.30 -5.87 -15.87
N GLN A 93 -2.02 -4.75 -15.74
CA GLN A 93 -2.58 -4.04 -16.91
C GLN A 93 -1.85 -2.70 -17.15
N LYS A 94 -1.45 -1.99 -16.09
CA LYS A 94 -0.66 -0.74 -16.15
C LYS A 94 0.20 -0.55 -14.89
N CYS A 95 1.19 -1.41 -14.68
CA CYS A 95 2.07 -1.30 -13.51
C CYS A 95 2.89 0.00 -13.54
N ASN A 96 2.84 0.76 -12.45
CA ASN A 96 3.72 1.92 -12.26
C ASN A 96 5.16 1.48 -11.88
N SER A 97 6.06 2.45 -11.70
CA SER A 97 7.46 2.17 -11.33
C SER A 97 7.61 1.44 -10.00
N ALA A 98 6.77 1.73 -9.01
CA ALA A 98 6.81 1.06 -7.70
C ALA A 98 6.45 -0.44 -7.84
N ALA A 99 5.37 -0.75 -8.55
CA ALA A 99 4.99 -2.13 -8.82
C ALA A 99 6.06 -2.89 -9.60
N LYS A 100 6.71 -2.25 -10.59
CA LYS A 100 7.82 -2.85 -11.34
C LYS A 100 9.00 -3.17 -10.43
N LEU A 101 9.44 -2.19 -9.62
CA LEU A 101 10.53 -2.38 -8.66
C LEU A 101 10.25 -3.55 -7.70
N PHE A 102 9.02 -3.66 -7.20
CA PHE A 102 8.64 -4.79 -6.35
C PHE A 102 8.71 -6.12 -7.09
N LEU A 103 8.11 -6.20 -8.28
CA LEU A 103 8.04 -7.42 -9.08
C LEU A 103 9.40 -7.88 -9.62
N GLU A 104 10.35 -6.97 -9.80
CA GLU A 104 11.71 -7.30 -10.27
C GLU A 104 12.63 -7.68 -9.11
N THR A 105 12.27 -7.34 -7.86
CA THR A 105 13.02 -7.68 -6.65
C THR A 105 12.56 -9.04 -6.12
N HIS A 106 13.10 -10.11 -6.67
CA HIS A 106 12.70 -11.48 -6.30
C HIS A 106 13.23 -11.92 -4.94
N PHE A 107 14.37 -11.40 -4.48
CA PHE A 107 14.87 -11.66 -3.13
C PHE A 107 15.24 -10.35 -2.44
N PHE A 108 14.87 -10.23 -1.17
CA PHE A 108 15.27 -9.10 -0.35
C PHE A 108 15.41 -9.54 1.11
N TYR A 109 16.44 -9.06 1.79
CA TYR A 109 16.63 -9.27 3.22
C TYR A 109 16.97 -7.94 3.87
N HIS A 110 16.33 -7.64 5.00
CA HIS A 110 16.52 -6.40 5.74
C HIS A 110 16.63 -6.66 7.25
N GLN A 111 17.52 -5.92 7.91
CA GLN A 111 17.80 -6.11 9.33
C GLN A 111 16.64 -5.69 10.23
N GLU A 112 15.94 -4.61 9.87
CA GLU A 112 14.87 -4.05 10.70
C GLU A 112 13.68 -3.64 9.86
N PHE A 113 12.54 -4.26 10.11
CA PHE A 113 11.26 -3.83 9.57
C PHE A 113 10.17 -4.08 10.60
N GLU A 114 9.18 -3.21 10.63
CA GLU A 114 8.04 -3.42 11.51
C GLU A 114 7.17 -4.58 11.06
N ASN A 115 6.44 -5.17 12.01
CA ASN A 115 5.60 -6.33 11.78
C ASN A 115 4.14 -6.10 12.22
N HIS A 116 3.78 -4.88 12.64
CA HIS A 116 2.45 -4.58 13.14
C HIS A 116 1.41 -4.69 12.03
N CYS A 117 1.70 -4.11 10.87
CA CYS A 117 0.81 -4.20 9.72
C CYS A 117 0.62 -5.67 9.26
N ALA A 118 1.69 -6.46 9.26
CA ALA A 118 1.62 -7.90 8.96
C ALA A 118 0.77 -8.66 9.99
N ALA A 119 0.93 -8.36 11.27
CA ALA A 119 0.13 -8.97 12.34
C ALA A 119 -1.37 -8.65 12.20
N GLU A 120 -1.72 -7.41 11.83
CA GLU A 120 -3.10 -7.01 11.56
C GLU A 120 -3.67 -7.73 10.33
N ILE A 121 -2.88 -7.89 9.26
CA ILE A 121 -3.28 -8.66 8.07
C ILE A 121 -3.59 -10.10 8.47
N VAL A 122 -2.72 -10.76 9.25
CA VAL A 122 -2.96 -12.14 9.71
C VAL A 122 -4.21 -12.22 10.58
N LYS A 123 -4.45 -11.24 11.45
CA LYS A 123 -5.66 -11.17 12.28
C LYS A 123 -6.91 -11.04 11.42
N GLU A 124 -6.95 -10.09 10.48
CA GLU A 124 -8.08 -9.91 9.58
C GLU A 124 -8.30 -11.11 8.66
N PHE A 125 -7.23 -11.75 8.21
CA PHE A 125 -7.32 -12.95 7.38
C PHE A 125 -7.88 -14.17 8.14
N LYS A 126 -7.73 -14.22 9.46
CA LYS A 126 -8.27 -15.30 10.30
C LYS A 126 -9.61 -14.96 10.94
N SER A 127 -10.00 -13.69 10.98
CA SER A 127 -11.23 -13.23 11.62
C SER A 127 -12.49 -13.65 10.84
N LYS A 128 -13.66 -13.43 11.45
CA LYS A 128 -14.96 -13.51 10.77
C LYS A 128 -15.70 -12.17 10.81
N TYR A 129 -14.96 -11.07 11.01
CA TYR A 129 -15.57 -9.75 11.11
C TYR A 129 -16.09 -9.29 9.74
N PRO A 130 -17.25 -8.60 9.68
CA PRO A 130 -17.72 -8.00 8.44
C PRO A 130 -16.68 -7.05 7.84
N GLY A 131 -16.45 -7.15 6.53
CA GLY A 131 -15.53 -6.28 5.81
C GLY A 131 -14.04 -6.56 6.03
N ARG A 132 -13.69 -7.68 6.68
CA ARG A 132 -12.30 -8.14 6.89
C ARG A 132 -11.49 -8.20 5.59
N GLU A 133 -12.13 -8.49 4.46
CA GLU A 133 -11.52 -8.53 3.14
C GLU A 133 -11.04 -7.15 2.69
N TYR A 134 -11.80 -6.10 2.96
CA TYR A 134 -11.42 -4.72 2.64
C TYR A 134 -10.32 -4.21 3.57
N ALA A 135 -10.41 -4.54 4.87
CA ALA A 135 -9.38 -4.20 5.84
C ALA A 135 -8.04 -4.86 5.48
N ALA A 136 -8.04 -6.18 5.22
CA ALA A 136 -6.86 -6.91 4.79
C ALA A 136 -6.31 -6.38 3.45
N ALA A 137 -7.17 -6.10 2.46
CA ALA A 137 -6.75 -5.52 1.18
C ALA A 137 -6.08 -4.16 1.35
N GLY A 138 -6.65 -3.27 2.16
CA GLY A 138 -6.07 -1.95 2.46
C GLY A 138 -4.72 -2.05 3.19
N LEU A 139 -4.62 -2.96 4.16
CA LEU A 139 -3.36 -3.24 4.85
C LEU A 139 -2.31 -3.83 3.89
N MET A 140 -2.67 -4.74 3.00
CA MET A 140 -1.76 -5.28 1.98
C MET A 140 -1.23 -4.19 1.04
N ILE A 141 -2.10 -3.27 0.60
CA ILE A 141 -1.70 -2.10 -0.21
C ILE A 141 -0.68 -1.24 0.55
N ASN A 142 -0.92 -0.98 1.84
CA ASN A 142 0.00 -0.23 2.70
C ASN A 142 1.34 -0.97 2.86
N LEU A 143 1.29 -2.26 3.15
CA LEU A 143 2.46 -3.10 3.38
C LEU A 143 3.37 -3.17 2.14
N LEU A 144 2.81 -3.50 0.96
CA LEU A 144 3.59 -3.55 -0.28
C LEU A 144 4.22 -2.21 -0.63
N THR A 145 3.51 -1.11 -0.38
CA THR A 145 4.06 0.24 -0.57
C THR A 145 5.29 0.47 0.31
N ARG A 146 5.25 0.03 1.58
CA ARG A 146 6.35 0.22 2.53
C ARG A 146 7.53 -0.69 2.24
N ILE A 147 7.28 -1.94 1.87
CA ILE A 147 8.32 -2.88 1.42
C ILE A 147 9.03 -2.31 0.20
N THR A 148 8.28 -1.84 -0.80
CA THR A 148 8.86 -1.29 -2.04
C THR A 148 9.70 -0.04 -1.79
N ARG A 149 9.37 0.77 -0.78
CA ARG A 149 10.21 1.91 -0.37
C ARG A 149 11.57 1.48 0.19
N LEU A 150 11.68 0.27 0.76
CA LEU A 150 12.98 -0.28 1.18
C LEU A 150 13.85 -0.68 -0.01
N TYR A 151 13.25 -1.04 -1.14
CA TYR A 151 13.99 -1.44 -2.35
C TYR A 151 14.63 -0.24 -3.05
N ALA A 152 14.06 0.95 -2.86
CA ALA A 152 14.56 2.17 -3.46
C ALA A 152 15.72 2.73 -2.61
N PRO A 153 16.93 2.90 -3.17
CA PRO A 153 17.92 3.78 -2.56
C PRO A 153 17.29 5.17 -2.47
N GLN A 154 17.45 5.86 -1.34
CA GLN A 154 16.79 7.15 -1.05
C GLN A 154 17.01 8.18 -2.17
N CYS A 155 16.14 8.14 -3.18
CA CYS A 155 16.21 8.96 -4.37
C CYS A 155 14.84 9.60 -4.53
N GLY A 156 14.86 10.94 -4.46
CA GLY A 156 13.71 11.78 -4.21
C GLY A 156 12.53 11.55 -5.16
N THR A 157 11.35 11.52 -4.54
CA THR A 157 10.06 12.00 -5.07
C THR A 157 9.96 12.13 -6.59
N GLY A 158 9.65 11.04 -7.28
CA GLY A 158 9.14 11.05 -8.65
C GLY A 158 7.61 11.15 -8.63
N ALA A 159 7.10 12.32 -8.98
CA ALA A 159 5.68 12.65 -9.03
C ALA A 159 4.90 11.83 -10.08
N ASP A 160 3.63 11.54 -9.78
CA ASP A 160 2.51 11.66 -10.73
C ASP A 160 1.16 11.46 -10.02
N SER A 161 0.51 12.55 -9.63
CA SER A 161 -0.94 12.54 -9.32
C SER A 161 -1.60 13.91 -9.51
N LYS A 162 -0.97 14.84 -10.25
CA LYS A 162 -1.45 16.24 -10.29
C LYS A 162 -2.76 16.43 -11.05
N HIS A 163 -3.15 15.51 -11.94
CA HIS A 163 -4.29 15.75 -12.83
C HIS A 163 -5.65 15.34 -12.28
N GLU A 164 -5.76 14.30 -11.46
CA GLU A 164 -7.06 13.86 -10.90
C GLU A 164 -7.50 14.69 -9.68
N ASN A 165 -6.54 15.21 -8.90
CA ASN A 165 -6.81 15.92 -7.64
C ASN A 165 -7.26 17.40 -7.81
N LEU A 166 -7.26 17.94 -9.03
CA LEU A 166 -7.56 19.36 -9.27
C LEU A 166 -9.04 19.70 -9.09
N ASN A 167 -9.97 18.78 -9.35
CA ASN A 167 -11.40 19.04 -9.19
C ASN A 167 -11.84 18.94 -7.72
N ASP A 168 -11.31 17.98 -6.97
CA ASP A 168 -11.64 17.83 -5.54
C ASP A 168 -11.12 19.01 -4.73
N LEU A 169 -9.90 19.49 -5.01
CA LEU A 169 -9.37 20.71 -4.41
C LEU A 169 -10.24 21.94 -4.73
N ARG A 170 -10.78 22.01 -5.95
CA ARG A 170 -11.68 23.11 -6.36
C ARG A 170 -12.99 23.08 -5.58
N PHE A 171 -13.57 21.91 -5.31
CA PHE A 171 -14.78 21.81 -4.49
C PHE A 171 -14.52 22.26 -3.05
N LEU A 172 -13.40 21.85 -2.46
CA LEU A 172 -12.99 22.31 -1.13
C LEU A 172 -12.81 23.84 -1.08
N ILE A 173 -12.17 24.43 -2.10
CA ILE A 173 -12.03 25.89 -2.21
C ILE A 173 -13.41 26.56 -2.28
N ILE A 174 -14.34 26.03 -3.08
CA ILE A 174 -15.70 26.56 -3.18
C ILE A 174 -16.41 26.51 -1.83
N GLU A 175 -16.40 25.36 -1.16
CA GLU A 175 -17.05 25.17 0.14
C GLU A 175 -16.49 26.11 1.18
N ASN A 176 -15.16 26.20 1.30
CA ASN A 176 -14.52 27.11 2.25
C ASN A 176 -14.83 28.57 1.94
N MET A 177 -14.84 28.97 0.66
CA MET A 177 -15.20 30.34 0.27
C MET A 177 -16.63 30.68 0.69
N PHE A 178 -17.61 29.80 0.41
CA PHE A 178 -19.01 30.08 0.76
C PHE A 178 -19.31 29.96 2.28
N LEU A 179 -18.53 29.17 3.02
CA LEU A 179 -18.70 29.01 4.47
C LEU A 179 -18.06 30.14 5.28
N TYR A 180 -16.86 30.56 4.91
CA TYR A 180 -16.02 31.40 5.77
C TYR A 180 -15.77 32.82 5.23
N GLU A 181 -15.76 33.01 3.91
CA GLU A 181 -15.49 34.32 3.32
C GLU A 181 -16.80 35.05 3.05
N ARG A 182 -16.90 36.32 3.45
CA ARG A 182 -18.10 37.15 3.26
C ARG A 182 -17.89 38.17 2.15
N GLY A 183 -18.91 38.40 1.34
CA GLY A 183 -18.92 39.50 0.36
C GLY A 183 -17.93 39.34 -0.79
N PHE A 184 -17.41 38.13 -1.01
CA PHE A 184 -16.51 37.85 -2.12
C PHE A 184 -17.25 37.83 -3.46
N THR A 185 -16.48 37.95 -4.54
CA THR A 185 -16.96 38.04 -5.91
C THR A 185 -16.71 36.76 -6.68
N LEU A 186 -17.45 36.57 -7.77
CA LEU A 186 -17.22 35.46 -8.71
C LEU A 186 -15.79 35.49 -9.27
N LYS A 187 -15.22 36.68 -9.46
CA LYS A 187 -13.85 36.87 -9.93
C LYS A 187 -12.85 36.31 -8.93
N GLU A 188 -12.96 36.67 -7.66
CA GLU A 188 -12.08 36.16 -6.60
C GLU A 188 -12.19 34.64 -6.44
N LEU A 189 -13.40 34.09 -6.52
CA LEU A 189 -13.59 32.64 -6.55
C LEU A 189 -12.90 32.00 -7.77
N SER A 190 -13.07 32.58 -8.96
CA SER A 190 -12.46 32.05 -10.19
C SER A 190 -10.93 32.04 -10.14
N GLN A 191 -10.33 33.09 -9.57
CA GLN A 191 -8.89 33.19 -9.35
C GLN A 191 -8.37 32.09 -8.41
N LYS A 192 -9.05 31.84 -7.27
CA LYS A 192 -8.67 30.76 -6.35
C LYS A 192 -8.83 29.37 -6.97
N LEU A 193 -9.79 29.18 -7.88
CA LEU A 193 -10.01 27.91 -8.58
C LEU A 193 -9.07 27.67 -9.78
N GLY A 194 -8.31 28.70 -10.19
CA GLY A 194 -7.41 28.64 -11.34
C GLY A 194 -8.15 28.42 -12.67
N VAL A 195 -9.39 28.94 -12.79
CA VAL A 195 -10.22 28.84 -14.01
C VAL A 195 -10.94 30.17 -14.26
N CYS A 196 -11.46 30.38 -15.47
CA CYS A 196 -12.19 31.62 -15.77
C CYS A 196 -13.59 31.63 -15.14
N GLU A 197 -14.16 32.81 -14.91
CA GLU A 197 -15.50 32.98 -14.30
C GLU A 197 -16.60 32.17 -15.00
N ARG A 198 -16.53 32.04 -16.33
CA ARG A 198 -17.47 31.22 -17.11
C ARG A 198 -17.36 29.74 -16.74
N GLN A 199 -16.13 29.24 -16.59
CA GLN A 199 -15.87 27.87 -16.16
C GLN A 199 -16.28 27.69 -14.69
N THR A 200 -16.01 28.66 -13.82
CA THR A 200 -16.49 28.67 -12.42
C THR A 200 -18.02 28.58 -12.36
N GLN A 201 -18.75 29.36 -13.15
CA GLN A 201 -20.22 29.29 -13.17
C GLN A 201 -20.75 27.96 -13.72
N ARG A 202 -20.10 27.39 -14.74
CA ARG A 202 -20.45 26.06 -15.25
C ARG A 202 -20.22 24.99 -14.18
N LEU A 203 -19.14 25.09 -13.42
CA LEU A 203 -18.81 24.18 -12.32
C LEU A 203 -19.86 24.30 -11.20
N LEU A 204 -20.18 25.52 -10.77
CA LEU A 204 -21.21 25.77 -9.76
C LEU A 204 -22.58 25.21 -10.18
N LYS A 205 -23.02 25.49 -11.41
CA LYS A 205 -24.28 24.92 -11.93
C LYS A 205 -24.25 23.40 -12.02
N LYS A 206 -23.15 22.82 -12.47
CA LYS A 206 -23.02 21.37 -12.67
C LYS A 206 -23.05 20.60 -11.35
N TYR A 207 -22.32 21.07 -10.33
CA TYR A 207 -22.09 20.31 -9.10
C TYR A 207 -22.94 20.77 -7.91
N TYR A 208 -23.41 22.02 -7.92
CA TYR A 208 -24.24 22.57 -6.84
C TYR A 208 -25.64 22.97 -7.32
N GLY A 209 -25.96 22.78 -8.60
CA GLY A 209 -27.27 23.13 -9.18
C GLY A 209 -27.58 24.63 -9.19
N LYS A 210 -26.61 25.49 -8.85
CA LYS A 210 -26.82 26.91 -8.56
C LYS A 210 -25.77 27.77 -9.24
N THR A 211 -26.18 28.96 -9.64
CA THR A 211 -25.27 30.06 -9.99
C THR A 211 -24.60 30.61 -8.72
N PHE A 212 -23.48 31.29 -8.91
CA PHE A 212 -22.81 32.05 -7.85
C PHE A 212 -23.76 32.91 -7.02
N ARG A 213 -24.66 33.67 -7.67
CA ARG A 213 -25.61 34.56 -6.99
C ARG A 213 -26.63 33.81 -6.14
N GLU A 214 -27.11 32.67 -6.62
CA GLU A 214 -28.05 31.83 -5.85
C GLU A 214 -27.37 31.22 -4.63
N LYS A 215 -26.10 30.82 -4.77
CA LYS A 215 -25.32 30.25 -3.67
C LYS A 215 -24.90 31.32 -2.64
N MET A 216 -24.60 32.55 -3.05
CA MET A 216 -24.38 33.67 -2.11
C MET A 216 -25.63 33.93 -1.26
N ARG A 217 -26.80 34.02 -1.92
CA ARG A 217 -28.09 34.26 -1.26
C ARG A 217 -28.44 33.18 -0.24
N GLU A 218 -28.22 31.91 -0.60
CA GLU A 218 -28.42 30.78 0.31
C GLU A 218 -27.57 30.88 1.58
N ASN A 219 -26.34 31.37 1.47
CA ASN A 219 -25.41 31.51 2.60
C ASN A 219 -25.57 32.84 3.36
N GLY A 220 -26.64 33.59 3.07
CA GLY A 220 -26.91 34.89 3.70
C GLY A 220 -25.83 35.93 3.39
N GLN A 221 -25.33 35.93 2.16
CA GLN A 221 -24.31 36.85 1.64
C GLN A 221 -24.82 37.64 0.44
#